data_AF-A0A964LB13-F1
#
_entry.id   AF-A0A964LB13-F1
#
_cell.length_a   1.000
_cell.length_b   1.000
_cell.length_c   1.000
_cell.angle_alpha   90.00
_cell.angle_beta   90.00
_cell.angle_gamma   90.00
#
_symmetry.space_group_name_H-M   'P 1'
#
loop_
_entity.id
_entity.type
_entity.pdbx_description
1 polymer ?
#
loop_
_entity_poly.entity_id
_entity_poly.type
_entity_poly.pdbx_seq_one_letter_code
_entity_poly.pdbx_strand_id
1 'polypeptide(L)'
;MATFYVLPSRQLLGRRFGELLTSLFPGTHFAYSDWPDLAEAIGALVEGQADAHVVYREDFDEALDVKDALLREFGAALEDEIIEIQFGAALTQFLHQRWATETARRAA
;
A
#
# COMPACT_ATOMS: atom_id res chain seq x y z
N MET A 1 8.29 12.14 11.84
CA MET A 1 7.35 11.01 12.01
C MET A 1 6.94 10.65 10.61
N ALA A 2 7.38 9.49 10.14
CA ALA A 2 7.13 9.06 8.78
C ALA A 2 5.85 8.23 8.70
N THR A 3 5.23 8.22 7.53
CA THR A 3 4.04 7.39 7.24
C THR A 3 4.41 6.35 6.20
N PHE A 4 4.31 5.08 6.59
CA PHE A 4 4.51 3.93 5.71
C PHE A 4 3.16 3.47 5.16
N TYR A 5 2.97 3.63 3.86
CA TYR A 5 1.83 3.08 3.13
C TYR A 5 2.19 1.70 2.61
N VAL A 6 1.50 0.68 3.11
CA VAL A 6 1.60 -0.68 2.60
C VAL A 6 0.52 -0.90 1.56
N LEU A 7 0.92 -0.93 0.30
CA LEU A 7 0.04 -1.16 -0.84
C LEU A 7 -0.07 -2.66 -1.13
N PRO A 8 -1.15 -3.12 -1.77
CA PRO A 8 -1.20 -4.49 -2.29
C PRO A 8 -0.21 -4.66 -3.44
N SER A 9 -0.05 -5.87 -3.98
CA SER A 9 0.89 -6.12 -5.09
C SER A 9 0.69 -5.13 -6.25
N ARG A 10 1.79 -4.79 -6.93
CA ARG A 10 1.79 -3.85 -8.06
C ARG A 10 0.79 -4.28 -9.13
N GLN A 11 0.69 -5.58 -9.39
CA GLN A 11 -0.31 -6.11 -10.33
C GLN A 11 -1.74 -5.85 -9.88
N LEU A 12 -2.06 -6.10 -8.61
CA LEU A 12 -3.42 -5.90 -8.12
C LEU A 12 -3.78 -4.42 -8.12
N LEU A 13 -2.87 -3.55 -7.66
CA LEU A 13 -3.05 -2.10 -7.67
C LEU A 13 -3.24 -1.56 -9.09
N GLY A 14 -2.32 -1.90 -9.99
CA GLY A 14 -2.36 -1.46 -11.38
C GLY A 14 -3.60 -1.96 -12.12
N ARG A 15 -4.01 -3.21 -11.90
CA ARG A 15 -5.26 -3.75 -12.46
C ARG A 15 -6.45 -2.91 -12.04
N ARG A 16 -6.58 -2.63 -10.74
CA ARG A 16 -7.73 -1.90 -10.20
C ARG A 16 -7.79 -0.48 -10.76
N PHE A 17 -6.68 0.25 -10.73
CA PHE A 17 -6.63 1.58 -11.32
C PHE A 17 -6.83 1.56 -12.84
N GLY A 18 -6.33 0.55 -13.54
CA GLY A 18 -6.60 0.35 -14.97
C GLY A 18 -8.08 0.14 -15.28
N GLU A 19 -8.78 -0.67 -14.48
CA GLU A 19 -10.25 -0.86 -14.56
C GLU A 19 -10.99 0.48 -14.36
N LEU A 20 -10.57 1.29 -13.38
CA LEU A 20 -11.14 2.62 -13.14
C LEU A 20 -10.88 3.59 -14.30
N LEU A 21 -9.64 3.69 -14.76
CA LEU A 21 -9.27 4.60 -15.86
C LEU A 21 -10.02 4.24 -17.14
N THR A 22 -10.16 2.94 -17.44
CA THR A 22 -10.95 2.47 -18.59
C THR A 22 -12.43 2.88 -18.49
N SER A 23 -13.00 2.91 -17.27
CA SER A 23 -14.37 3.36 -17.07
C SER A 23 -14.55 4.88 -17.27
N LEU A 24 -13.50 5.67 -17.02
CA LEU A 24 -13.49 7.12 -17.19
C LEU A 24 -13.13 7.56 -18.62
N PHE A 25 -12.30 6.78 -19.31
CA PHE A 25 -11.78 7.09 -20.64
C PHE A 25 -12.11 5.96 -21.62
N PRO A 26 -13.32 5.96 -22.23
CA PRO A 26 -13.71 4.94 -23.19
C PRO A 26 -12.71 4.85 -24.35
N GLY A 27 -12.20 3.64 -24.61
CA GLY A 27 -11.22 3.37 -25.67
C GLY A 27 -9.79 3.20 -25.19
N THR A 28 -9.46 3.56 -23.94
CA THR A 28 -8.17 3.20 -23.34
C THR A 28 -8.17 1.73 -22.94
N HIS A 29 -7.09 1.01 -23.24
CA HIS A 29 -6.89 -0.37 -22.83
C HIS A 29 -5.54 -0.46 -22.13
N PHE A 30 -5.54 -0.91 -20.88
CA PHE A 30 -4.33 -1.18 -20.11
C PHE A 30 -4.08 -2.69 -20.12
N ALA A 31 -2.96 -3.10 -20.69
CA ALA A 31 -2.53 -4.49 -20.71
C ALA A 31 -1.97 -4.90 -19.35
N TYR A 32 -1.88 -6.21 -19.12
CA TYR A 32 -1.27 -6.79 -17.92
C TYR A 32 0.17 -6.30 -17.69
N SER A 33 0.91 -6.03 -18.77
CA SER A 33 2.26 -5.46 -18.75
C SER A 33 2.31 -4.04 -18.19
N ASP A 34 1.22 -3.28 -18.29
CA ASP A 34 1.19 -1.86 -17.94
C ASP A 34 0.81 -1.65 -16.47
N TRP A 35 0.30 -2.69 -15.81
CA TRP A 35 -0.18 -2.61 -14.43
C TRP A 35 0.93 -2.31 -13.43
N PRO A 36 2.11 -2.95 -13.47
CA PRO A 36 3.19 -2.60 -12.55
C PRO A 36 3.64 -1.16 -12.71
N ASP A 37 3.79 -0.68 -13.95
CA ASP A 37 4.20 0.69 -14.23
C ASP A 37 3.17 1.71 -13.71
N LEU A 38 1.88 1.40 -13.85
CA LEU A 38 0.81 2.23 -13.29
C LEU A 38 0.85 2.26 -11.75
N ALA A 39 1.09 1.11 -11.12
CA ALA A 39 1.21 1.01 -9.67
C ALA A 39 2.41 1.79 -9.14
N GLU A 40 3.57 1.71 -9.81
CA GLU A 40 4.79 2.45 -9.49
C GLU A 40 4.58 3.96 -9.65
N ALA A 41 3.92 4.39 -10.73
CA ALA A 41 3.61 5.80 -10.94
C ALA A 41 2.71 6.36 -9.82
N ILE A 42 1.74 5.58 -9.34
CA ILE A 42 0.90 5.95 -8.19
C ILE A 42 1.72 6.01 -6.90
N GLY A 43 2.57 5.00 -6.65
CA GLY A 43 3.44 4.94 -5.49
C GLY A 43 4.36 6.15 -5.40
N ALA A 44 5.07 6.47 -6.49
CA ALA A 44 5.98 7.61 -6.57
C ALA A 44 5.29 8.96 -6.30
N LEU A 45 4.02 9.13 -6.69
CA LEU A 45 3.26 10.34 -6.39
C LEU A 45 2.95 10.49 -4.89
N VAL A 46 2.72 9.37 -4.21
CA VAL A 46 2.47 9.33 -2.76
C VAL A 46 3.77 9.53 -1.99
N GLU A 47 4.88 8.89 -2.39
CA GLU A 47 6.21 9.12 -1.79
C GLU A 47 6.70 10.56 -1.98
N GLY A 48 6.27 11.23 -3.04
CA GLY A 48 6.53 12.66 -3.22
C GLY A 48 5.83 13.57 -2.21
N GLN A 49 4.91 13.05 -1.39
CA GLN A 49 4.32 13.78 -0.26
C GLN A 49 5.24 13.73 0.97
N ALA A 50 5.13 14.74 1.83
CA ALA A 50 6.05 14.90 2.97
C ALA A 50 6.04 13.66 3.90
N ASP A 51 7.25 13.16 4.18
CA ASP A 51 7.55 12.03 5.07
C ASP A 51 6.75 10.74 4.79
N ALA A 52 6.39 10.48 3.53
CA ALA A 52 5.69 9.26 3.11
C ALA A 52 6.64 8.23 2.47
N HIS A 53 6.48 6.97 2.84
CA HIS A 53 7.16 5.83 2.24
C HIS A 53 6.14 4.84 1.71
N VAL A 54 6.34 4.33 0.49
CA VAL A 54 5.44 3.36 -0.12
C VAL A 54 6.14 2.01 -0.21
N VAL A 55 5.49 0.97 0.29
CA VAL A 55 5.98 -0.41 0.23
C VAL A 55 4.88 -1.30 -0.31
N TYR A 56 5.22 -2.22 -1.20
CA TYR A 56 4.26 -3.18 -1.75
C TYR A 56 4.23 -4.45 -0.92
N ARG A 57 3.04 -5.05 -0.75
CA ARG A 57 2.86 -6.24 0.07
C ARG A 57 3.70 -7.44 -0.40
N GLU A 58 3.97 -7.49 -1.70
CA GLU A 58 4.78 -8.52 -2.35
C GLU A 58 6.29 -8.37 -2.09
N ASP A 59 6.74 -7.21 -1.60
CA ASP A 59 8.14 -6.96 -1.26
C ASP A 59 8.49 -7.47 0.14
N PHE A 60 7.50 -7.86 0.95
CA PHE A 60 7.71 -8.47 2.26
C PHE A 60 7.90 -9.98 2.16
N ASP A 61 8.74 -10.53 3.02
CA ASP A 61 8.76 -11.96 3.27
C ASP A 61 7.40 -12.43 3.81
N GLU A 62 6.81 -13.45 3.19
CA GLU A 62 5.52 -14.05 3.61
C GLU A 62 5.58 -14.60 5.04
N ALA A 63 6.77 -14.94 5.55
CA ALA A 63 6.97 -15.46 6.88
C ALA A 63 6.96 -14.38 7.98
N LEU A 64 7.07 -13.09 7.61
CA LEU A 64 7.13 -11.97 8.56
C LEU A 64 5.79 -11.22 8.64
N ASP A 65 5.48 -10.75 9.84
CA ASP A 65 4.41 -9.78 10.03
C ASP A 65 4.82 -8.44 9.41
N VAL A 66 3.86 -7.71 8.84
CA VAL A 66 4.09 -6.45 8.11
C VAL A 66 4.85 -5.45 8.98
N LYS A 67 4.51 -5.38 10.27
CA LYS A 67 5.17 -4.51 11.23
C LYS A 67 6.65 -4.89 11.43
N ASP A 68 6.95 -6.18 11.61
CA ASP A 68 8.31 -6.66 11.84
C ASP A 68 9.19 -6.45 10.61
N ALA A 69 8.62 -6.65 9.42
CA ALA A 69 9.31 -6.42 8.16
C ALA A 69 9.62 -4.92 7.95
N LEU A 70 8.65 -4.02 8.22
CA LEU A 70 8.88 -2.57 8.14
C LEU A 70 9.97 -2.07 9.10
N LEU A 71 9.98 -2.57 10.34
CA LEU A 71 11.00 -2.20 11.33
C LEU A 71 12.39 -2.73 10.96
N ARG A 72 12.49 -3.95 10.42
CA ARG A 72 13.77 -4.63 10.16
C ARG A 72 14.38 -4.32 8.81
N GLU A 73 13.56 -4.21 7.77
CA GLU A 73 14.00 -4.18 6.38
C GLU A 73 13.86 -2.79 5.77
N PHE A 74 12.89 -2.00 6.24
CA PHE A 74 12.58 -0.67 5.70
C PHE A 74 12.93 0.48 6.65
N GLY A 75 13.49 0.17 7.83
CA GLY A 75 13.99 1.17 8.77
C GLY A 75 12.92 2.00 9.48
N ALA A 76 11.68 1.52 9.50
CA ALA A 76 10.61 2.19 10.26
C ALA A 76 10.97 2.27 11.74
N ALA A 77 10.61 3.37 12.39
CA ALA A 77 10.64 3.52 13.83
C ALA A 77 9.33 3.06 14.46
N LEU A 78 9.35 2.75 15.76
CA LEU A 78 8.16 2.33 16.51
C LEU A 78 7.07 3.41 16.59
N GLU A 79 7.45 4.67 16.38
CA GLU A 79 6.59 5.86 16.40
C GLU A 79 6.04 6.24 15.02
N ASP A 80 6.45 5.55 13.95
CA ASP A 80 5.98 5.82 12.60
C ASP A 80 4.58 5.23 12.36
N GLU A 81 3.81 5.92 11.52
CA GLU A 81 2.45 5.51 11.19
C GLU A 81 2.47 4.47 10.05
N ILE A 82 1.77 3.35 10.23
CA ILE A 82 1.67 2.29 9.22
C ILE A 82 0.22 2.21 8.75
N ILE A 83 0.01 2.43 7.45
CA ILE A 83 -1.30 2.40 6.81
C ILE A 83 -1.30 1.29 5.77
N GLU A 84 -1.94 0.16 6.09
CA GLU A 84 -2.14 -0.92 5.15
C GLU A 84 -3.41 -0.71 4.31
N ILE A 85 -3.24 -0.76 2.99
CA ILE A 85 -4.33 -0.61 2.02
C ILE A 85 -4.66 -1.97 1.46
N GLN A 86 -5.87 -2.44 1.75
CA GLN A 86 -6.41 -3.66 1.16
C GLN A 86 -7.59 -3.32 0.25
N PHE A 87 -7.56 -3.84 -0.98
CA PHE A 87 -8.69 -3.71 -1.90
C PHE A 87 -9.73 -4.78 -1.61
N GLY A 88 -10.99 -4.35 -1.40
CA GLY A 88 -12.15 -5.23 -1.46
C GLY A 88 -12.51 -5.65 -2.89
N ALA A 89 -13.73 -6.17 -3.07
CA ALA A 89 -14.21 -6.65 -4.37
C ALA A 89 -14.28 -5.56 -5.45
N ALA A 90 -14.44 -4.29 -5.06
CA ALA A 90 -14.45 -3.11 -5.93
C ALA A 90 -13.56 -2.00 -5.35
N LEU A 91 -13.01 -1.13 -6.21
CA LEU A 91 -12.23 0.04 -5.79
C LEU A 91 -12.98 0.98 -4.84
N THR A 92 -14.32 0.99 -4.89
CA THR A 92 -15.16 1.78 -3.98
C THR A 92 -15.29 1.17 -2.58
N GLN A 93 -14.73 -0.02 -2.34
CA GLN A 93 -14.62 -0.65 -1.03
C GLN A 93 -13.17 -0.65 -0.57
N PHE A 94 -12.69 0.51 -0.13
CA PHE A 94 -11.45 0.60 0.63
C PHE A 94 -11.70 0.07 2.05
N LEU A 95 -11.14 -1.08 2.38
CA LEU A 95 -11.07 -1.53 3.77
C LEU A 95 -9.81 -0.91 4.36
N HIS A 96 -9.93 0.30 4.91
CA HIS A 96 -8.85 0.88 5.70
C HIS A 96 -8.77 0.13 7.03
N GLN A 97 -7.77 -0.72 7.19
CA GLN A 97 -7.41 -1.33 8.47
C GLN A 97 -6.27 -0.48 9.06
N ARG A 98 -6.59 0.31 10.09
CA ARG A 98 -5.61 1.15 10.79
C ARG A 98 -5.13 0.42 12.03
N TRP A 99 -3.86 0.06 12.07
CA TRP A 99 -3.24 -0.58 13.23
C TRP A 99 -2.35 0.43 13.95
N ALA A 100 -2.53 0.55 15.26
CA ALA A 100 -1.59 1.23 16.14
C ALA A 100 -0.73 0.17 16.82
N THR A 101 0.57 0.40 16.92
CA THR A 101 1.56 -0.55 17.44
C THR A 101 1.55 -0.69 18.96
N GLU A 102 0.49 -0.23 19.65
CA GLU A 102 0.44 -0.22 21.10
C GLU A 102 0.11 -1.61 21.67
N THR A 103 1.13 -2.29 22.18
CA THR A 103 0.98 -3.23 23.29
C THR A 103 0.45 -2.50 24.52
N ALA A 104 -0.84 -2.20 24.56
CA ALA A 104 -1.52 -1.82 25.80
C ALA A 104 -1.81 -3.09 26.62
N ARG A 105 -0.75 -3.71 27.16
CA ARG A 105 -0.87 -4.67 28.27
C ARG A 105 -0.11 -4.17 29.50
N ARG A 106 -0.78 -3.32 30.29
CA ARG A 106 -0.93 -3.32 31.77
C ARG A 106 -1.01 -1.89 32.29
N ALA A 107 -2.19 -1.51 32.78
CA ALA A 107 -2.38 -0.98 34.14
C ALA A 107 -3.87 -0.68 34.38
N ALA A 108 -4.57 -1.62 35.02
CA ALA A 108 -5.44 -1.43 36.19
C ALA A 108 -6.14 -2.75 36.51
#